data_AF-A0A519HIQ7-F1
#
_entry.id   AF-A0A519HIQ7-F1
#
_cell.length_a   1.000
_cell.length_b   1.000
_cell.length_c   1.000
_cell.angle_alpha   90.00
_cell.angle_beta   90.00
_cell.angle_gamma   90.00
#
_symmetry.space_group_name_H-M   'P 1'
#
loop_
_entity.id
_entity.type
_entity.pdbx_description
1 polymer ?
#
loop_
_entity_poly.entity_id
_entity_poly.type
_entity_poly.pdbx_seq_one_letter_code
_entity_poly.pdbx_strand_id
1 'polypeptide(L)'
;MTAAILFMAFVPLSLLLVLAFVLLSGRMSEALRKRVELGLILTVYPVFILHWAWQAWTDQQRGDWSEFGLMVGVCCLFAIQFVVALRTRTLFPRYGHPKA
;
A
#
# COMPACT_ATOMS: atom_id res chain seq x y z
N MET A 1 -16.70 15.43 -8.87
CA MET A 1 -17.64 14.49 -8.21
C MET A 1 -17.15 13.03 -8.26
N THR A 2 -16.59 12.55 -9.37
CA THR A 2 -16.05 11.17 -9.50
C THR A 2 -14.90 10.84 -8.53
N ALA A 3 -14.00 11.79 -8.25
CA ALA A 3 -12.89 11.60 -7.32
C ALA A 3 -13.34 11.30 -5.87
N ALA A 4 -14.38 11.99 -5.38
CA ALA A 4 -14.93 11.77 -4.04
C ALA A 4 -15.61 10.40 -3.90
N ILE A 5 -16.25 9.92 -4.96
CA ILE A 5 -16.90 8.60 -4.98
C ILE A 5 -15.85 7.49 -4.99
N LEU A 6 -14.78 7.64 -5.77
CA LEU A 6 -13.66 6.70 -5.77
C LEU A 6 -12.94 6.68 -4.41
N PHE A 7 -12.76 7.84 -3.78
CA PHE A 7 -12.17 7.93 -2.44
C PHE A 7 -13.06 7.24 -1.38
N MET A 8 -14.38 7.49 -1.43
CA MET A 8 -15.36 6.84 -0.54
C MET A 8 -15.49 5.33 -0.76
N ALA A 9 -15.15 4.81 -1.94
CA ALA A 9 -15.17 3.37 -2.20
C ALA A 9 -13.82 2.70 -1.83
N PHE A 10 -12.70 3.31 -2.21
CA PHE A 10 -11.37 2.72 -2.01
C PHE A 10 -10.95 2.69 -0.53
N VAL A 11 -11.27 3.72 0.25
CA VAL A 11 -10.90 3.79 1.67
C VAL A 11 -11.54 2.68 2.51
N PRO A 12 -12.88 2.47 2.48
CA PRO A 12 -13.48 1.36 3.23
C PRO A 12 -13.08 -0.01 2.67
N LEU A 13 -12.86 -0.13 1.36
CA LEU A 13 -12.42 -1.40 0.76
C LEU A 13 -11.00 -1.77 1.23
N SER A 14 -10.08 -0.80 1.25
CA SER A 14 -8.71 -1.00 1.74
C SER A 14 -8.68 -1.25 3.24
N LEU A 15 -9.50 -0.57 4.03
CA LEU A 15 -9.71 -0.88 5.46
C LEU A 15 -10.25 -2.29 5.67
N LEU A 16 -11.22 -2.74 4.87
CA LEU A 16 -11.76 -4.11 4.91
C LEU A 16 -10.70 -5.15 4.57
N LEU A 17 -9.88 -4.90 3.56
CA LEU A 17 -8.75 -5.77 3.18
C LEU A 17 -7.71 -5.86 4.30
N VAL A 18 -7.36 -4.75 4.93
CA VAL A 18 -6.46 -4.72 6.09
C VAL A 18 -7.09 -5.46 7.27
N LEU A 19 -8.37 -5.22 7.56
CA LEU A 19 -9.08 -5.88 8.67
C LEU A 19 -9.21 -7.39 8.45
N ALA A 20 -9.57 -7.82 7.24
CA ALA A 20 -9.62 -9.22 6.86
C ALA A 20 -8.24 -9.87 6.99
N PHE A 21 -7.18 -9.19 6.55
CA PHE A 21 -5.82 -9.68 6.70
C PHE A 21 -5.40 -9.80 8.16
N VAL A 22 -5.71 -8.82 9.01
CA VAL A 22 -5.43 -8.86 10.47
C VAL A 22 -6.18 -10.01 11.15
N LEU A 23 -7.47 -10.18 10.85
CA LEU A 23 -8.31 -11.25 11.41
C LEU A 23 -7.84 -12.65 10.97
N LEU A 24 -7.46 -12.80 9.69
CA LEU A 24 -6.94 -14.06 9.15
C LEU A 24 -5.52 -14.36 9.66
N SER A 25 -4.70 -13.33 9.85
CA SER A 25 -3.32 -13.46 10.32
C SER A 25 -3.20 -14.08 11.71
N GLY A 26 -4.23 -13.98 12.57
CA GLY A 26 -4.23 -14.63 13.89
C GLY A 26 -4.50 -16.14 13.85
N ARG A 27 -5.07 -16.66 12.75
CA ARG A 27 -5.41 -18.10 12.58
C ARG A 27 -4.51 -18.81 11.57
N MET A 28 -3.65 -18.08 10.86
CA MET A 28 -2.75 -18.61 9.84
C MET A 28 -1.45 -19.15 10.44
N SER A 29 -0.96 -20.27 9.92
CA SER A 29 0.40 -20.74 10.21
C SER A 29 1.44 -19.71 9.74
N GLU A 30 2.60 -19.63 10.40
CA GLU A 30 3.65 -18.66 10.02
C GLU A 30 4.05 -18.76 8.54
N ALA A 31 4.04 -19.97 7.97
CA ALA A 31 4.35 -20.20 6.56
C ALA A 31 3.29 -19.62 5.62
N LEU A 32 2.00 -19.79 5.93
CA LEU A 32 0.90 -19.24 5.13
C LEU A 32 0.86 -17.72 5.26
N ARG A 33 1.04 -17.20 6.48
CA ARG A 33 1.12 -15.76 6.74
C ARG A 33 2.20 -15.08 5.91
N LYS A 34 3.43 -15.62 5.90
CA LYS A 34 4.54 -15.08 5.09
C LYS A 34 4.22 -15.07 3.59
N ARG A 35 3.53 -16.11 3.08
CA ARG A 35 3.11 -16.16 1.67
C ARG A 35 2.07 -15.09 1.34
N VAL A 36 1.07 -14.92 2.22
CA VAL A 36 0.02 -13.92 2.03
C VAL A 36 0.59 -12.51 2.18
N GLU A 37 1.50 -12.29 3.12
CA GLU A 37 2.19 -11.02 3.32
C GLU A 37 3.01 -10.64 2.07
N LEU A 38 3.73 -11.60 1.50
CA LEU A 38 4.48 -11.39 0.26
C LEU A 38 3.57 -11.17 -0.94
N GLY A 39 2.43 -11.87 -1.00
CA GLY A 39 1.38 -11.63 -2.00
C GLY A 39 0.78 -10.23 -1.90
N LEU A 40 0.52 -9.74 -0.67
CA LEU A 40 0.07 -8.38 -0.42
C LEU A 40 1.12 -7.36 -0.85
N ILE A 41 2.40 -7.57 -0.54
CA ILE A 41 3.47 -6.67 -0.99
C ILE A 41 3.47 -6.55 -2.52
N LEU A 42 3.36 -7.68 -3.22
CA LEU A 42 3.40 -7.73 -4.69
C LEU A 42 2.14 -7.21 -5.37
N THR A 43 1.03 -7.11 -4.67
CA THR A 43 -0.24 -6.66 -5.26
C THR A 43 -0.57 -5.23 -4.84
N VAL A 44 -0.52 -4.95 -3.54
CA VAL A 44 -0.98 -3.68 -2.97
C VAL A 44 -0.05 -2.53 -3.32
N TYR A 45 1.26 -2.69 -3.16
CA TYR A 45 2.20 -1.60 -3.47
C TYR A 45 2.18 -1.20 -4.95
N PRO A 46 2.27 -2.12 -5.94
CA PRO A 46 2.18 -1.73 -7.34
C PRO A 46 0.87 -1.04 -7.70
N VAL A 47 -0.26 -1.48 -7.12
CA VAL A 47 -1.56 -0.83 -7.34
C VAL A 47 -1.55 0.60 -6.80
N PHE A 48 -1.01 0.84 -5.60
CA PHE A 48 -0.89 2.19 -5.05
C PHE A 48 0.06 3.06 -5.86
N ILE A 49 1.24 2.55 -6.25
CA ILE A 49 2.20 3.27 -7.08
C ILE A 49 1.54 3.68 -8.40
N LEU A 50 0.83 2.75 -9.07
CA LEU A 50 0.14 3.04 -10.32
C LEU A 50 -0.98 4.07 -10.13
N HIS A 51 -1.74 3.97 -9.03
CA HIS A 51 -2.81 4.93 -8.71
C HIS A 51 -2.26 6.36 -8.54
N TRP A 52 -1.19 6.52 -7.75
CA TRP A 52 -0.60 7.84 -7.51
C TRP A 52 0.14 8.38 -8.73
N ALA A 53 0.79 7.51 -9.52
CA ALA A 53 1.38 7.90 -10.80
C ALA A 53 0.31 8.36 -11.80
N TRP A 54 -0.85 7.70 -11.82
CA TRP A 54 -1.98 8.12 -12.64
C TRP A 54 -2.54 9.46 -12.20
N GLN A 55 -2.72 9.68 -10.89
CA GLN A 55 -3.15 10.99 -10.37
C GLN A 55 -2.15 12.10 -10.72
N ALA A 56 -0.86 11.86 -10.48
CA ALA A 56 0.19 12.80 -10.86
C ALA A 56 0.10 13.15 -12.36
N TRP A 57 -0.05 12.15 -13.21
CA TRP A 57 -0.24 12.38 -14.65
C TRP A 57 -1.47 13.24 -14.96
N THR A 58 -2.62 13.00 -14.28
CA THR A 58 -3.81 13.82 -14.48
C THR A 58 -3.63 15.25 -14.01
N ASP A 59 -2.91 15.48 -12.92
CA ASP A 59 -2.69 16.82 -12.35
C ASP A 59 -1.68 17.61 -13.19
N GLN A 60 -0.67 16.93 -13.75
CA GLN A 60 0.23 17.51 -14.76
C GLN A 60 -0.55 18.02 -15.97
N GLN A 61 -1.53 17.26 -16.48
CA GLN A 61 -2.36 17.70 -17.61
C GLN A 61 -3.29 18.88 -17.26
N ARG A 62 -3.67 19.03 -15.99
CA ARG A 62 -4.48 20.15 -15.50
C ARG A 62 -3.65 21.42 -15.23
N GLY A 63 -2.32 21.32 -15.26
CA GLY A 63 -1.42 22.42 -14.98
C GLY A 63 -1.30 22.75 -13.48
N ASP A 64 -1.78 21.87 -12.60
CA ASP A 64 -1.66 22.06 -11.15
C ASP A 64 -0.37 21.44 -10.62
N TRP A 65 0.71 22.21 -10.77
CA TRP A 65 2.07 21.77 -10.43
C TRP A 65 2.26 21.48 -8.94
N SER A 66 1.43 22.09 -8.09
CA SER A 66 1.48 21.93 -6.63
C SER A 66 1.00 20.53 -6.22
N GLU A 67 -0.17 20.13 -6.71
CA GLU A 67 -0.74 18.80 -6.49
C GLU A 67 0.11 17.72 -7.18
N PHE A 68 0.57 17.98 -8.42
CA PHE A 68 1.49 17.09 -9.13
C PHE A 68 2.73 16.74 -8.31
N GLY A 69 3.42 17.74 -7.76
CA GLY A 69 4.63 17.53 -6.96
C GLY A 69 4.36 16.68 -5.71
N LEU A 70 3.21 16.89 -5.07
CA LEU A 70 2.78 16.12 -3.90
C LEU A 70 2.48 14.67 -4.28
N MET A 71 1.74 14.43 -5.37
CA MET A 71 1.41 13.08 -5.85
C MET A 71 2.65 12.29 -6.28
N VAL A 72 3.61 12.94 -6.94
CA VAL A 72 4.91 12.33 -7.28
C VAL A 72 5.68 11.97 -6.00
N GLY A 73 5.73 12.86 -5.01
CA GLY A 73 6.37 12.58 -3.73
C GLY A 73 5.77 11.36 -3.02
N VAL A 74 4.44 11.28 -2.96
CA VAL A 74 3.71 10.13 -2.40
C VAL A 74 4.02 8.84 -3.19
N CYS A 75 4.02 8.91 -4.51
CA CYS A 75 4.38 7.78 -5.38
C CYS A 75 5.80 7.27 -5.10
N CYS A 76 6.77 8.17 -4.97
CA CYS A 76 8.14 7.81 -4.60
C CYS A 76 8.24 7.16 -3.22
N LEU A 77 7.50 7.64 -2.22
CA LEU A 77 7.47 7.03 -0.88
C LEU A 77 6.96 5.59 -0.93
N PHE A 78 5.87 5.34 -1.66
CA PHE A 78 5.35 3.97 -1.84
C PHE A 78 6.33 3.09 -2.63
N ALA A 79 7.01 3.62 -3.63
CA ALA A 79 8.04 2.88 -4.37
C ALA A 79 9.24 2.50 -3.49
N ILE A 80 9.71 3.40 -2.63
CA ILE A 80 10.78 3.12 -1.67
C ILE A 80 10.32 2.06 -0.66
N GLN A 81 9.13 2.22 -0.08
CA GLN A 81 8.57 1.22 0.83
C GLN A 81 8.41 -0.15 0.16
N PHE A 82 7.98 -0.19 -1.10
CA PHE A 82 7.86 -1.44 -1.85
C PHE A 82 9.20 -2.16 -1.97
N VAL A 83 10.27 -1.44 -2.34
CA VAL A 83 11.63 -2.01 -2.43
C VAL A 83 12.10 -2.50 -1.06
N VAL A 84 11.88 -1.72 0.00
CA VAL A 84 12.23 -2.12 1.37
C VAL A 84 11.46 -3.36 1.79
N ALA A 85 10.14 -3.40 1.58
CA ALA A 85 9.28 -4.52 1.92
C ALA A 85 9.64 -5.79 1.13
N LEU A 86 10.03 -5.67 -0.14
CA LEU A 86 10.55 -6.80 -0.93
C LEU A 86 11.87 -7.33 -0.37
N ARG A 87 12.77 -6.45 0.06
CA ARG A 87 14.06 -6.86 0.65
C ARG A 87 13.87 -7.53 2.01
N THR A 88 12.99 -7.00 2.86
CA THR A 88 12.75 -7.55 4.20
C THR A 88 11.80 -8.74 4.20
N ARG A 89 11.02 -8.92 3.12
CA ARG A 89 9.92 -9.90 3.00
C ARG A 89 8.91 -9.78 4.15
N THR A 90 8.78 -8.59 4.73
CA THR A 90 7.91 -8.30 5.87
C THR A 90 7.25 -6.94 5.65
N LEU A 91 5.93 -6.90 5.81
CA LEU A 91 5.10 -5.70 5.77
C LEU A 91 5.08 -5.00 7.12
N PHE A 92 5.17 -5.77 8.21
CA PHE A 92 5.23 -5.24 9.57
C PHE A 92 6.42 -5.85 10.33
N PRO A 93 7.43 -5.05 10.72
CA PRO A 93 8.43 -5.53 11.66
C PRO A 93 7.70 -5.88 12.98
N ARG A 94 7.82 -7.15 13.43
CA ARG A 94 7.41 -7.53 14.79
C ARG A 94 8.22 -6.64 15.75
N TYR A 95 7.57 -5.71 16.46
CA TYR A 95 8.14 -5.16 17.68
C TYR A 95 8.35 -6.33 18.66
N GLY A 96 9.61 -6.77 18.78
CA GLY A 96 10.20 -7.60 19.82
C GLY A 96 9.41 -8.82 20.33
N HIS A 97 9.91 -10.02 20.03
CA HIS A 97 10.23 -10.91 21.14
C HIS A 97 11.76 -10.85 21.31
N PRO A 98 12.27 -10.33 22.44
CA PRO A 98 13.67 -10.56 22.77
C PRO A 98 13.85 -12.08 22.83
N LYS A 99 14.80 -12.59 22.04
CA LYS A 99 15.26 -13.97 22.23
C LYS A 99 15.92 -14.00 23.61
N ALA A 100 15.23 -14.59 24.57
CA ALA A 100 15.83 -15.06 25.81
C ALA A 100 16.76 -16.24 25.51
#